data_AF-A0A0S4IRG5-F1
#
_entry.id   AF-A0A0S4IRG5-F1
#
_cell.length_a   1.000
_cell.length_b   1.000
_cell.length_c   1.000
_cell.angle_alpha   90.00
_cell.angle_beta   90.00
_cell.angle_gamma   90.00
#
_symmetry.space_group_name_H-M   'P 1'
#
loop_
_entity.id
_entity.type
_entity.pdbx_description
1 polymer ?
#
loop_
_entity_poly.entity_id
_entity_poly.type
_entity_poly.pdbx_seq_one_letter_code
_entity_poly.pdbx_strand_id
1 'polypeptide(L)'
;MRVAHAALRRVVFTLDSMRGTLDYNGPVVAIDSIMEEIAAIDLEKRSYKPLATPNSPMYYIYTSGSTGKPKGVLVEHRNLVNFVICERKLFKLENRHRVIQGFSTSFDASLEEIWLAFASGSTLICVSKAVMQDAEQLQELITETQATVLSTVPTLLATMEASKLQQLELVIVGGEACNKEVLDAYATGGRRMFVNSYGPTEATVACCAAFCRAGDPVTIGRAQPGYVGYIVNESMQLTPPGVPGELCIGGPSVTRGYVGRPELTKEKFIHCPFHPTYQRMYRTGDLCRWN
;
A
#
# COMPACT_ATOMS: atom_id res chain seq x y z
N MET A 1 2.45 27.77 21.59
CA MET A 1 3.88 27.95 21.27
C MET A 1 4.03 27.81 19.76
N ARG A 2 4.19 28.93 19.04
CA ARG A 2 4.29 28.95 17.57
C ARG A 2 5.64 28.33 17.17
N VAL A 3 5.62 27.14 16.58
CA VAL A 3 6.80 26.63 15.88
C VAL A 3 7.03 27.56 14.71
N ALA A 4 8.16 28.27 14.71
CA ALA A 4 8.57 29.08 13.58
C ALA A 4 8.69 28.15 12.37
N HIS A 5 7.75 28.27 11.43
CA HIS A 5 7.94 27.71 10.09
C HIS A 5 9.09 28.49 9.46
N ALA A 6 10.32 27.98 9.61
CA ALA A 6 11.37 28.28 8.65
C ALA A 6 10.74 28.06 7.27
N ALA A 7 10.78 29.08 6.42
CA ALA A 7 10.20 29.02 5.09
C ALA A 7 10.72 27.74 4.40
N LEU A 8 9.85 26.73 4.29
CA LEU A 8 10.20 25.47 3.65
C LEU A 8 10.53 25.82 2.21
N ARG A 9 11.83 25.81 1.88
CA ARG A 9 12.29 25.86 0.49
C ARG A 9 11.73 24.61 -0.16
N ARG A 10 10.66 24.76 -0.92
CA ARG A 10 10.13 23.72 -1.78
C ARG A 10 11.20 23.47 -2.86
N VAL A 11 11.52 22.22 -3.10
CA VAL A 11 12.40 21.77 -4.18
C VAL A 11 11.65 20.67 -4.88
N VAL A 12 11.61 20.70 -6.20
CA VAL A 12 11.04 19.61 -7.00
C VAL A 12 12.18 18.72 -7.46
N PHE A 13 12.06 17.42 -7.20
CA PHE A 13 12.92 16.41 -7.79
C PHE A 13 12.20 15.79 -8.98
N THR A 14 12.89 15.66 -10.11
CA THR A 14 12.30 15.21 -11.38
C THR A 14 13.35 14.47 -12.22
N LEU A 15 12.97 14.00 -13.40
CA LEU A 15 13.91 13.67 -14.47
C LEU A 15 14.15 14.90 -15.35
N ASP A 16 15.33 15.01 -15.98
CA ASP A 16 15.69 16.14 -16.82
C ASP A 16 14.69 16.29 -17.99
N SER A 17 14.30 15.16 -18.58
CA SER A 17 13.27 15.08 -19.63
C SER A 17 11.91 15.64 -19.21
N MET A 18 11.59 15.63 -17.92
CA MET A 18 10.32 16.09 -17.37
C MET A 18 10.37 17.56 -16.94
N ARG A 19 11.56 18.18 -16.88
CA ARG A 19 11.75 19.56 -16.38
C ARG A 19 10.87 20.57 -17.12
N GLY A 20 10.72 20.42 -18.44
CA GLY A 20 9.90 21.32 -19.27
C GLY A 20 8.38 21.20 -19.06
N THR A 21 7.91 20.16 -18.38
CA THR A 21 6.47 19.92 -18.11
C THR A 21 5.99 20.48 -16.77
N LEU A 22 6.91 20.98 -15.93
CA LEU A 22 6.61 21.41 -14.58
C LEU A 22 6.14 22.87 -14.56
N ASP A 23 4.94 23.11 -14.03
CA ASP A 23 4.48 24.45 -13.65
C ASP A 23 5.03 24.81 -12.25
N TYR A 24 6.35 24.97 -12.14
CA TYR A 24 7.03 25.28 -10.88
C TYR A 24 8.26 26.17 -11.08
N ASN A 25 8.20 27.38 -10.53
CA ASN A 25 9.25 28.41 -10.66
C ASN A 25 10.32 28.35 -9.55
N GLY A 26 10.31 27.33 -8.69
CA GLY A 26 11.31 27.17 -7.63
C GLY A 26 12.48 26.25 -8.03
N PRO A 27 13.34 25.88 -7.09
CA PRO A 27 14.46 24.98 -7.36
C PRO A 27 14.00 23.61 -7.89
N VAL A 28 14.51 23.21 -9.04
CA VAL A 28 14.26 21.89 -9.66
C VAL A 28 15.57 21.13 -9.80
N VAL A 29 15.63 19.95 -9.18
CA VAL A 29 16.75 19.01 -9.28
C VAL A 29 16.33 17.86 -10.20
N ALA A 30 17.02 17.72 -11.32
CA ALA A 30 16.93 16.52 -12.16
C ALA A 30 17.80 15.44 -11.53
N ILE A 31 17.21 14.33 -11.06
CA ILE A 31 17.93 13.29 -10.31
C ILE A 31 18.87 12.52 -11.23
N ASP A 32 18.43 12.25 -12.45
CA ASP A 32 19.17 11.60 -13.53
C ASP A 32 20.43 12.38 -13.95
N SER A 33 20.43 13.71 -13.79
CA SER A 33 21.60 14.54 -14.10
C SER A 33 22.68 14.55 -13.01
N ILE A 34 22.38 14.02 -11.81
CA ILE A 34 23.32 14.01 -10.65
C ILE A 34 23.56 12.61 -10.10
N MET A 35 23.30 11.55 -10.88
CA MET A 35 23.41 10.17 -10.40
C MET A 35 24.81 9.80 -9.93
N GLU A 36 25.86 10.23 -10.64
CA GLU A 36 27.24 9.97 -10.25
C GLU A 36 27.59 10.65 -8.92
N GLU A 37 27.13 11.90 -8.74
CA GLU A 37 27.31 12.63 -7.48
C GLU A 37 26.59 11.94 -6.33
N ILE A 38 25.36 11.46 -6.55
CA ILE A 38 24.59 10.68 -5.56
C ILE A 38 25.32 9.38 -5.20
N ALA A 39 25.81 8.65 -6.19
CA ALA A 39 26.52 7.39 -6.00
C ALA A 39 27.85 7.56 -5.25
N ALA A 40 28.51 8.71 -5.41
CA ALA A 40 29.74 9.06 -4.71
C ALA A 40 29.52 9.54 -3.26
N ILE A 41 28.27 9.68 -2.79
CA ILE A 41 27.98 10.09 -1.42
C ILE A 41 28.36 8.99 -0.45
N ASP A 42 29.34 9.28 0.41
CA ASP A 42 29.66 8.47 1.58
C ASP A 42 28.54 8.59 2.63
N LEU A 43 27.67 7.58 2.67
CA LEU A 43 26.52 7.53 3.58
C LEU A 43 26.95 7.34 5.05
N GLU A 44 28.11 6.74 5.32
CA GLU A 44 28.59 6.51 6.69
C GLU A 44 29.05 7.81 7.37
N LYS A 45 29.50 8.78 6.58
CA LYS A 45 29.93 10.10 7.08
C LYS A 45 28.78 11.09 7.26
N ARG A 46 27.54 10.74 6.90
CA ARG A 46 26.38 11.62 7.06
C ARG A 46 25.59 11.33 8.33
N SER A 47 25.53 12.33 9.21
CA SER A 47 24.52 12.38 10.27
C SER A 47 23.20 12.89 9.68
N TYR A 48 22.20 12.03 9.56
CA TYR A 48 20.85 12.42 9.18
C TYR A 48 20.08 12.86 10.43
N LYS A 49 19.72 14.15 10.49
CA LYS A 49 18.68 14.62 11.42
C LYS A 49 17.33 14.43 10.73
N PRO A 50 16.40 13.65 11.30
CA PRO A 50 15.06 13.52 10.73
C PRO A 50 14.40 14.90 10.59
N LEU A 51 14.05 15.27 9.36
CA LEU A 51 13.33 16.52 9.07
C LEU A 51 11.82 16.36 9.28
N ALA A 52 11.32 15.13 9.26
CA ALA A 52 9.92 14.79 9.43
C ALA A 52 9.65 14.22 10.83
N THR A 53 8.46 14.48 11.33
CA THR A 53 7.91 13.84 12.54
C THR A 53 6.94 12.74 12.12
N PRO A 54 6.53 11.83 13.03
CA PRO A 54 5.53 10.81 12.72
C PRO A 54 4.20 11.38 12.18
N ASN A 55 3.86 12.62 12.54
CA ASN A 55 2.65 13.32 12.08
C ASN A 55 2.89 14.23 10.87
N SER A 56 4.10 14.28 10.32
CA SER A 56 4.35 15.01 9.07
C SER A 56 3.65 14.28 7.91
N PRO A 57 3.05 15.01 6.94
CA PRO A 57 2.59 14.40 5.69
C PRO A 57 3.74 13.68 4.99
N MET A 58 3.50 12.46 4.53
CA MET A 58 4.45 11.64 3.80
C MET A 58 4.14 11.62 2.30
N TYR A 59 2.88 11.35 1.93
CA TYR A 59 2.46 11.34 0.54
C TYR A 59 0.99 11.73 0.37
N TYR A 60 0.66 12.04 -0.88
CA TYR A 60 -0.71 12.22 -1.34
C TYR A 60 -0.95 11.34 -2.55
N ILE A 61 -1.97 10.49 -2.48
CA ILE A 61 -2.43 9.75 -3.65
C ILE A 61 -3.84 10.22 -3.96
N TYR A 62 -4.05 10.58 -5.23
CA TYR A 62 -5.33 11.04 -5.74
C TYR A 62 -6.13 9.84 -6.23
N THR A 63 -7.30 9.65 -5.64
CA THR A 63 -8.25 8.60 -6.04
C THR A 63 -9.44 9.21 -6.75
N SER A 64 -10.16 8.40 -7.54
CA SER A 64 -11.41 8.81 -8.15
C SER A 64 -12.43 9.19 -7.06
N GLY A 65 -12.97 10.40 -7.15
CA GLY A 65 -14.08 10.81 -6.30
C GLY A 65 -15.41 10.35 -6.90
N SER A 66 -16.39 10.02 -6.05
CA SER A 66 -17.76 9.74 -6.48
C SER A 66 -18.42 10.92 -7.21
N THR A 67 -17.92 12.13 -7.03
CA THR A 67 -18.35 13.36 -7.70
C THR A 67 -17.57 13.65 -9.00
N GLY A 68 -16.72 12.73 -9.45
CA GLY A 68 -15.86 12.88 -10.64
C GLY A 68 -14.62 13.75 -10.41
N LYS A 69 -14.50 14.46 -9.28
CA LYS A 69 -13.30 15.24 -8.93
C LYS A 69 -12.34 14.38 -8.11
N PRO A 70 -11.07 14.25 -8.51
CA PRO A 70 -10.07 13.53 -7.73
C PRO A 70 -9.97 14.07 -6.29
N LYS A 71 -9.76 13.16 -5.33
CA LYS A 71 -9.57 13.48 -3.91
C LYS A 71 -8.19 12.98 -3.47
N GLY A 72 -7.36 13.90 -2.97
CA GLY A 72 -6.01 13.57 -2.49
C GLY A 72 -6.07 13.07 -1.04
N VAL A 73 -5.75 11.81 -0.80
CA VAL A 73 -5.65 11.23 0.54
C VAL A 73 -4.32 11.64 1.17
N LEU A 74 -4.35 12.30 2.33
CA LEU A 74 -3.14 12.68 3.06
C LEU A 74 -2.73 11.56 4.02
N VAL A 75 -1.61 10.92 3.70
CA VAL A 75 -1.00 9.87 4.54
C VAL A 75 0.20 10.44 5.29
N GLU A 76 0.29 10.16 6.58
CA GLU A 76 1.38 10.62 7.46
C GLU A 76 2.46 9.52 7.57
N HIS A 77 3.68 9.92 7.96
CA HIS A 77 4.79 8.96 8.13
C HIS A 77 4.44 7.79 9.06
N ARG A 78 3.76 8.07 10.18
CA ARG A 78 3.36 7.02 11.14
C ARG A 78 2.46 5.95 10.52
N ASN A 79 1.64 6.32 9.53
CA ASN A 79 0.71 5.39 8.91
C ASN A 79 1.49 4.36 8.08
N LEU A 80 2.35 4.83 7.16
CA LEU A 80 3.13 3.93 6.32
C LEU A 80 4.16 3.14 7.13
N VAL A 81 4.79 3.76 8.14
CA VAL A 81 5.73 3.05 9.02
C VAL A 81 5.04 1.92 9.79
N ASN A 82 3.82 2.13 10.31
CA ASN A 82 3.05 1.05 10.93
C ASN A 82 2.79 -0.08 9.92
N PHE A 83 2.25 0.26 8.74
CA PHE A 83 1.96 -0.69 7.68
C PHE A 83 3.19 -1.54 7.33
N VAL A 84 4.31 -0.91 6.99
CA VAL A 84 5.55 -1.58 6.58
C VAL A 84 6.12 -2.48 7.66
N ILE A 85 6.13 -2.04 8.93
CA ILE A 85 6.63 -2.86 10.05
C ILE A 85 5.74 -4.09 10.26
N CYS A 86 4.41 -3.91 10.18
CA CYS A 86 3.46 -4.99 10.37
C CYS A 86 3.55 -6.02 9.25
N GLU A 87 3.46 -5.58 8.00
CA GLU A 87 3.52 -6.43 6.82
C GLU A 87 4.85 -7.16 6.71
N ARG A 88 5.99 -6.48 6.92
CA ARG A 88 7.30 -7.13 6.95
C ARG A 88 7.34 -8.29 7.94
N LYS A 89 6.77 -8.12 9.13
CA LYS A 89 6.72 -9.15 10.16
C LYS A 89 5.74 -10.28 9.81
N LEU A 90 4.55 -9.93 9.33
CA LEU A 90 3.52 -10.88 8.92
C LEU A 90 3.99 -11.78 7.77
N PHE A 91 4.66 -11.17 6.79
CA PHE A 91 5.18 -11.83 5.60
C PHE A 91 6.58 -12.41 5.77
N LYS A 92 7.19 -12.23 6.96
CA LYS A 92 8.53 -12.75 7.29
C LYS A 92 9.59 -12.33 6.27
N LEU A 93 9.53 -11.07 5.83
CA LEU A 93 10.47 -10.54 4.84
C LEU A 93 11.84 -10.24 5.45
N GLU A 94 12.85 -10.68 4.72
CA GLU A 94 14.29 -10.68 5.03
C GLU A 94 15.09 -10.34 3.79
N ASN A 95 16.38 -10.01 3.94
CA ASN A 95 17.24 -9.52 2.87
C ASN A 95 17.46 -10.49 1.68
N ARG A 96 17.17 -11.78 1.85
CA ARG A 96 17.23 -12.78 0.77
C ARG A 96 16.13 -12.61 -0.28
N HIS A 97 15.04 -11.91 0.05
CA HIS A 97 13.90 -11.80 -0.85
C HIS A 97 14.18 -10.83 -1.98
N ARG A 98 13.40 -11.02 -3.06
CA ARG A 98 13.51 -10.29 -4.31
C ARG A 98 12.09 -9.89 -4.71
N VAL A 99 11.78 -8.61 -4.54
CA VAL A 99 10.43 -8.04 -4.64
C VAL A 99 10.25 -7.39 -6.00
N ILE A 100 9.22 -7.79 -6.73
CA ILE A 100 8.80 -7.11 -7.95
C ILE A 100 8.17 -5.76 -7.58
N GLN A 101 8.63 -4.69 -8.24
CA GLN A 101 7.99 -3.38 -8.22
C GLN A 101 7.29 -3.18 -9.58
N GLY A 102 5.98 -3.35 -9.60
CA GLY A 102 5.18 -3.34 -10.82
C GLY A 102 4.00 -2.37 -10.79
N PHE A 103 3.45 -2.08 -9.60
CA PHE A 103 2.38 -1.10 -9.48
C PHE A 103 2.85 0.31 -9.87
N SER A 104 1.96 1.10 -10.46
CA SER A 104 2.24 2.51 -10.73
C SER A 104 2.52 3.24 -9.41
N THR A 105 3.50 4.14 -9.41
CA THR A 105 3.81 5.02 -8.25
C THR A 105 2.67 5.99 -7.90
N SER A 106 1.66 6.11 -8.76
CA SER A 106 0.40 6.82 -8.48
C SER A 106 -0.63 5.97 -7.72
N PHE A 107 -0.35 4.68 -7.52
CA PHE A 107 -1.18 3.74 -6.76
C PHE A 107 -0.42 3.32 -5.50
N ASP A 108 -1.10 3.27 -4.35
CA ASP A 108 -0.43 3.13 -3.06
C ASP A 108 0.12 1.73 -2.81
N ALA A 109 -0.34 0.70 -3.54
CA ALA A 109 0.29 -0.62 -3.55
C ALA A 109 1.77 -0.59 -4.00
N SER A 110 2.20 0.40 -4.80
CA SER A 110 3.63 0.58 -5.10
C SER A 110 4.47 0.88 -3.85
N LEU A 111 3.87 1.51 -2.83
CA LEU A 111 4.55 1.78 -1.56
C LEU A 111 4.75 0.52 -0.72
N GLU A 112 3.85 -0.47 -0.84
CA GLU A 112 4.07 -1.81 -0.28
C GLU A 112 5.32 -2.44 -0.91
N GLU A 113 5.36 -2.52 -2.24
CA GLU A 113 6.49 -3.11 -2.98
C GLU A 113 7.83 -2.47 -2.58
N ILE A 114 7.90 -1.13 -2.66
CA ILE A 114 9.12 -0.35 -2.44
C ILE A 114 9.58 -0.44 -0.98
N TRP A 115 8.68 -0.13 -0.03
CA TRP A 115 9.10 0.01 1.36
C TRP A 115 9.24 -1.33 2.07
N LEU A 116 8.53 -2.39 1.66
CA LEU A 116 8.80 -3.72 2.16
C LEU A 116 10.17 -4.23 1.71
N ALA A 117 10.57 -3.95 0.47
CA ALA A 117 11.90 -4.33 0.00
C ALA A 117 12.99 -3.61 0.83
N PHE A 118 12.90 -2.29 0.95
CA PHE A 118 13.89 -1.51 1.69
C PHE A 118 13.92 -1.81 3.19
N ALA A 119 12.76 -1.94 3.84
CA ALA A 119 12.71 -2.22 5.28
C ALA A 119 13.19 -3.63 5.67
N SER A 120 13.21 -4.56 4.71
CA SER A 120 13.73 -5.91 4.91
C SER A 120 15.17 -6.10 4.40
N GLY A 121 15.75 -5.11 3.71
CA GLY A 121 17.04 -5.23 3.04
C GLY A 121 17.00 -6.12 1.79
N SER A 122 15.81 -6.35 1.24
CA SER A 122 15.60 -7.17 0.05
C SER A 122 16.04 -6.45 -1.23
N THR A 123 16.17 -7.23 -2.32
CA THR A 123 16.32 -6.65 -3.66
C THR A 123 14.97 -6.14 -4.16
N LEU A 124 14.91 -4.91 -4.69
CA LEU A 124 13.76 -4.39 -5.44
C LEU A 124 14.04 -4.53 -6.95
N ILE A 125 13.17 -5.23 -7.66
CA ILE A 125 13.25 -5.45 -9.11
C ILE A 125 12.23 -4.54 -9.78
N CYS A 126 12.69 -3.43 -10.37
CA CYS A 126 11.82 -2.48 -11.05
C CYS A 126 11.40 -3.01 -12.42
N VAL A 127 10.09 -3.15 -12.64
CA VAL A 127 9.53 -3.70 -13.87
C VAL A 127 8.81 -2.61 -14.66
N SER A 128 8.98 -2.61 -15.98
CA SER A 128 8.28 -1.66 -16.83
C SER A 128 6.79 -1.95 -16.89
N LYS A 129 5.98 -0.92 -17.14
CA LYS A 129 4.53 -1.09 -17.34
C LYS A 129 4.21 -2.08 -18.47
N ALA A 130 5.00 -2.07 -19.55
CA ALA A 130 4.79 -2.97 -20.68
C ALA A 130 4.93 -4.44 -20.26
N VAL A 131 5.97 -4.77 -19.48
CA VAL A 131 6.16 -6.12 -18.96
C VAL A 131 5.07 -6.49 -17.95
N MET A 132 4.67 -5.57 -17.07
CA MET A 132 3.55 -5.82 -16.14
C MET A 132 2.21 -6.09 -16.84
N GLN A 133 2.04 -5.67 -18.10
CA GLN A 133 0.82 -5.89 -18.89
C GLN A 133 0.90 -7.15 -19.77
N ASP A 134 2.04 -7.83 -19.79
CA ASP A 134 2.29 -9.03 -20.57
C ASP A 134 2.63 -10.18 -19.62
N ALA A 135 1.69 -11.12 -19.48
CA ALA A 135 1.83 -12.23 -18.54
C ALA A 135 3.02 -13.14 -18.86
N GLU A 136 3.33 -13.36 -20.15
CA GLU A 136 4.43 -14.21 -20.56
C GLU A 136 5.76 -13.56 -20.21
N GLN A 137 5.95 -12.29 -20.61
CA GLN A 137 7.17 -11.54 -20.29
C GLN A 137 7.36 -11.38 -18.77
N LEU A 138 6.28 -11.17 -18.01
CA LEU A 138 6.38 -11.07 -16.55
C LEU A 138 6.81 -12.40 -15.92
N GLN A 139 6.30 -13.54 -16.40
CA GLN A 139 6.73 -14.86 -15.92
C GLN A 139 8.20 -15.14 -16.22
N GLU A 140 8.64 -14.81 -17.44
CA GLU A 140 10.03 -14.92 -17.85
C GLU A 140 10.91 -14.07 -16.93
N LEU A 141 10.55 -12.80 -16.73
CA LEU A 141 11.28 -11.91 -15.83
C LEU A 141 11.32 -12.43 -14.39
N ILE A 142 10.21 -12.92 -13.84
CA ILE A 142 10.18 -13.50 -12.48
C ILE A 142 11.12 -14.71 -12.39
N THR A 143 11.24 -15.49 -13.47
CA THR A 143 12.14 -16.65 -13.54
C THR A 143 13.60 -16.23 -13.67
N GLU A 144 13.92 -15.37 -14.63
CA GLU A 144 15.29 -14.87 -14.87
C GLU A 144 15.85 -14.14 -13.65
N THR A 145 15.04 -13.29 -13.04
CA THR A 145 15.44 -12.49 -11.89
C THR A 145 15.36 -13.27 -10.58
N GLN A 146 14.85 -14.50 -10.57
CA GLN A 146 14.59 -15.29 -9.35
C GLN A 146 13.77 -14.51 -8.32
N ALA A 147 12.75 -13.76 -8.77
CA ALA A 147 11.90 -13.01 -7.87
C ALA A 147 11.15 -13.96 -6.90
N THR A 148 11.06 -13.56 -5.63
CA THR A 148 10.45 -14.39 -4.58
C THR A 148 9.15 -13.80 -4.05
N VAL A 149 8.88 -12.52 -4.32
CA VAL A 149 7.69 -11.79 -3.86
C VAL A 149 7.04 -11.09 -5.03
N LEU A 150 5.74 -11.35 -5.21
CA LEU A 150 4.89 -10.69 -6.19
C LEU A 150 3.65 -10.14 -5.50
N SER A 151 3.43 -8.82 -5.58
CA SER A 151 2.14 -8.19 -5.28
C SER A 151 1.47 -7.85 -6.61
N THR A 152 0.21 -8.23 -6.79
CA THR A 152 -0.49 -8.03 -8.06
C THR A 152 -2.02 -8.07 -7.89
N VAL A 153 -2.75 -7.84 -8.98
CA VAL A 153 -4.22 -8.01 -9.01
C VAL A 153 -4.58 -9.45 -9.40
N PRO A 154 -5.66 -10.03 -8.84
CA PRO A 154 -6.12 -11.38 -9.19
C PRO A 154 -6.28 -11.60 -10.69
N THR A 155 -6.76 -10.60 -11.44
CA THR A 155 -6.98 -10.72 -12.89
C THR A 155 -5.70 -10.97 -13.68
N LEU A 156 -4.59 -10.32 -13.31
CA LEU A 156 -3.29 -10.56 -13.95
C LEU A 156 -2.71 -11.91 -13.52
N LEU A 157 -2.86 -12.27 -12.25
CA LEU A 157 -2.37 -13.55 -11.76
C LEU A 157 -3.09 -14.75 -12.41
N ALA A 158 -4.36 -14.57 -12.79
CA ALA A 158 -5.16 -15.59 -13.48
C ALA A 158 -4.67 -15.92 -14.91
N THR A 159 -3.90 -15.02 -15.54
CA THR A 159 -3.36 -15.24 -16.89
C THR A 159 -1.97 -15.91 -16.87
N MET A 160 -1.45 -16.20 -15.67
CA MET A 160 -0.15 -16.84 -15.44
C MET A 160 -0.33 -18.29 -14.97
N GLU A 161 0.69 -19.12 -15.21
CA GLU A 161 0.77 -20.52 -14.80
C GLU A 161 1.50 -20.64 -13.46
N ALA A 162 0.76 -20.95 -12.39
CA ALA A 162 1.32 -21.10 -11.05
C ALA A 162 2.47 -22.15 -10.97
N SER A 163 2.43 -23.18 -11.82
CA SER A 163 3.45 -24.23 -11.93
C SER A 163 4.82 -23.72 -12.44
N LYS A 164 4.85 -22.60 -13.18
CA LYS A 164 6.09 -21.96 -13.65
C LYS A 164 6.69 -20.98 -12.64
N LEU A 165 5.98 -20.70 -11.55
CA LEU A 165 6.34 -19.66 -10.58
C LEU A 165 6.65 -20.23 -9.18
N GLN A 166 7.19 -21.45 -9.09
CA GLN A 166 7.43 -22.17 -7.83
C GLN A 166 8.44 -21.50 -6.91
N GLN A 167 9.28 -20.60 -7.44
CA GLN A 167 10.23 -19.77 -6.70
C GLN A 167 9.55 -18.66 -5.89
N LEU A 168 8.31 -18.27 -6.23
CA LEU A 168 7.56 -17.29 -5.44
C LEU A 168 7.25 -17.88 -4.07
N GLU A 169 7.83 -17.27 -3.04
CA GLU A 169 7.61 -17.60 -1.64
C GLU A 169 6.44 -16.81 -1.04
N LEU A 170 6.15 -15.63 -1.60
CA LEU A 170 5.03 -14.78 -1.21
C LEU A 170 4.31 -14.24 -2.46
N VAL A 171 2.99 -14.46 -2.49
CA VAL A 171 2.09 -13.87 -3.48
C VAL A 171 1.02 -13.10 -2.74
N ILE A 172 0.95 -11.80 -2.97
CA ILE A 172 -0.06 -10.91 -2.42
C ILE A 172 -0.99 -10.51 -3.56
N VAL A 173 -2.29 -10.70 -3.35
CA VAL A 173 -3.32 -10.19 -4.26
C VAL A 173 -4.17 -9.14 -3.58
N GLY A 174 -4.52 -8.07 -4.29
CA GLY A 174 -5.35 -7.00 -3.75
C GLY A 174 -5.85 -6.06 -4.84
N GLY A 175 -6.65 -5.07 -4.45
CA GLY A 175 -7.22 -4.07 -5.38
C GLY A 175 -8.43 -4.55 -6.19
N GLU A 176 -8.66 -5.86 -6.27
CA GLU A 176 -9.87 -6.47 -6.87
C GLU A 176 -10.33 -7.65 -6.01
N ALA A 177 -11.56 -8.12 -6.25
CA ALA A 177 -12.04 -9.35 -5.64
C ALA A 177 -11.21 -10.54 -6.14
N CYS A 178 -10.59 -11.28 -5.23
CA CYS A 178 -9.93 -12.53 -5.56
C CYS A 178 -10.97 -13.59 -5.98
N ASN A 179 -10.68 -14.37 -7.02
CA ASN A 179 -11.51 -15.50 -7.41
C ASN A 179 -10.96 -16.80 -6.79
N LYS A 180 -11.81 -17.83 -6.72
CA LYS A 180 -11.48 -19.09 -6.05
C LYS A 180 -10.41 -19.87 -6.81
N GLU A 181 -10.43 -19.77 -8.14
CA GLU A 181 -9.53 -20.47 -9.05
C GLU A 181 -8.08 -20.02 -8.86
N VAL A 182 -7.84 -18.70 -8.78
CA VAL A 182 -6.52 -18.11 -8.52
C VAL A 182 -6.03 -18.49 -7.13
N LEU A 183 -6.90 -18.37 -6.11
CA LEU A 183 -6.56 -18.78 -4.74
C LEU A 183 -6.14 -20.25 -4.73
N ASP A 184 -6.92 -21.14 -5.32
CA ASP A 184 -6.64 -22.58 -5.32
C ASP A 184 -5.41 -22.95 -6.14
N ALA A 185 -5.12 -22.23 -7.24
CA ALA A 185 -3.93 -22.47 -8.04
C ALA A 185 -2.65 -22.03 -7.31
N TYR A 186 -2.66 -20.85 -6.68
CA TYR A 186 -1.46 -20.25 -6.11
C TYR A 186 -1.24 -20.57 -4.64
N ALA A 187 -2.28 -20.86 -3.86
CA ALA A 187 -2.16 -21.25 -2.45
C ALA A 187 -1.93 -22.77 -2.26
N THR A 188 -1.29 -23.42 -3.24
CA THR A 188 -0.93 -24.84 -3.24
C THR A 188 0.44 -25.07 -2.60
N GLY A 189 0.54 -26.10 -1.75
CA GLY A 189 1.80 -26.52 -1.13
C GLY A 189 2.26 -25.63 0.04
N GLY A 190 2.93 -26.23 1.03
CA GLY A 190 3.27 -25.56 2.28
C GLY A 190 4.42 -24.54 2.22
N ARG A 191 5.01 -24.28 1.04
CA ARG A 191 6.17 -23.38 0.91
C ARG A 191 5.77 -21.94 0.55
N ARG A 192 4.73 -21.73 -0.26
CA ARG A 192 4.29 -20.40 -0.69
C ARG A 192 3.23 -19.84 0.25
N MET A 193 3.41 -18.59 0.67
CA MET A 193 2.39 -17.82 1.36
C MET A 193 1.53 -17.09 0.32
N PHE A 194 0.24 -17.41 0.24
CA PHE A 194 -0.72 -16.66 -0.56
C PHE A 194 -1.57 -15.77 0.34
N VAL A 195 -1.60 -14.48 0.05
CA VAL A 195 -2.28 -13.46 0.87
C VAL A 195 -3.29 -12.72 0.02
N ASN A 196 -4.56 -12.75 0.42
CA ASN A 196 -5.57 -11.85 -0.12
C ASN A 196 -5.67 -10.62 0.78
N SER A 197 -5.19 -9.49 0.29
CA SER A 197 -5.10 -8.21 1.00
C SER A 197 -6.22 -7.26 0.56
N TYR A 198 -6.74 -6.51 1.53
CA TYR A 198 -7.76 -5.49 1.29
C TYR A 198 -7.42 -4.23 2.07
N GLY A 199 -7.54 -3.08 1.42
CA GLY A 199 -7.64 -1.81 2.10
C GLY A 199 -7.91 -0.67 1.14
N PRO A 200 -8.68 0.35 1.58
CA PRO A 200 -8.77 1.61 0.87
C PRO A 200 -7.51 2.45 1.12
N THR A 201 -7.19 3.36 0.21
CA THR A 201 -6.07 4.31 0.38
C THR A 201 -6.18 5.13 1.67
N GLU A 202 -7.39 5.42 2.12
CA GLU A 202 -7.71 6.12 3.37
C GLU A 202 -7.32 5.34 4.64
N ALA A 203 -7.02 4.04 4.51
CA ALA A 203 -6.47 3.18 5.54
C ALA A 203 -5.02 2.72 5.23
N THR A 204 -4.32 3.42 4.33
CA THR A 204 -2.90 3.17 4.01
C THR A 204 -2.65 1.78 3.41
N VAL A 205 -2.76 1.68 2.09
CA VAL A 205 -2.43 0.49 1.29
C VAL A 205 -3.33 -0.71 1.55
N ALA A 206 -3.10 -1.48 2.62
CA ALA A 206 -3.95 -2.59 3.04
C ALA A 206 -4.17 -2.54 4.55
N CYS A 207 -5.40 -2.82 4.99
CA CYS A 207 -5.78 -2.83 6.40
C CYS A 207 -6.26 -4.20 6.88
N CYS A 208 -6.58 -5.11 5.96
CA CYS A 208 -7.01 -6.47 6.23
C CYS A 208 -6.22 -7.46 5.36
N ALA A 209 -5.96 -8.65 5.89
CA ALA A 209 -5.36 -9.73 5.13
C ALA A 209 -5.95 -11.10 5.51
N ALA A 210 -6.16 -11.94 4.51
CA ALA A 210 -6.39 -13.38 4.65
C ALA A 210 -5.14 -14.15 4.19
N PHE A 211 -4.65 -15.03 5.04
CA PHE A 211 -3.60 -15.99 4.69
C PHE A 211 -4.28 -17.27 4.21
N CYS A 212 -4.30 -17.49 2.90
CA CYS A 212 -5.14 -18.51 2.29
C CYS A 212 -4.38 -19.81 2.07
N ARG A 213 -5.12 -20.90 2.07
CA ARG A 213 -4.72 -22.22 1.56
C ARG A 213 -5.71 -22.66 0.49
N ALA A 214 -5.24 -23.47 -0.46
CA ALA A 214 -6.14 -24.10 -1.41
C ALA A 214 -7.28 -24.83 -0.68
N GLY A 215 -8.51 -24.63 -1.14
CA GLY A 215 -9.74 -25.10 -0.49
C GLY A 215 -10.43 -24.07 0.41
N ASP A 216 -9.72 -23.05 0.90
CA ASP A 216 -10.31 -22.02 1.77
C ASP A 216 -11.36 -21.17 1.02
N PRO A 217 -12.38 -20.64 1.74
CA PRO A 217 -13.25 -19.62 1.19
C PRO A 217 -12.47 -18.32 0.92
N VAL A 218 -12.81 -17.61 -0.15
CA VAL A 218 -12.25 -16.29 -0.42
C VAL A 218 -12.82 -15.29 0.60
N THR A 219 -11.94 -14.67 1.39
CA THR A 219 -12.29 -13.59 2.31
C THR A 219 -11.21 -12.51 2.29
N ILE A 220 -11.52 -11.30 2.78
CA ILE A 220 -10.52 -10.26 3.06
C ILE A 220 -9.78 -10.47 4.39
N GLY A 221 -10.14 -11.54 5.12
CA GLY A 221 -9.50 -11.96 6.35
C GLY A 221 -9.77 -11.04 7.53
N ARG A 222 -8.71 -10.70 8.27
CA ARG A 222 -8.80 -9.94 9.54
C ARG A 222 -8.04 -8.64 9.43
N ALA A 223 -8.46 -7.64 10.22
CA ALA A 223 -7.73 -6.39 10.37
C ALA A 223 -6.29 -6.65 10.85
N GLN A 224 -5.33 -6.01 10.22
CA GLN A 224 -3.91 -6.10 10.55
C GLN A 224 -3.58 -5.26 11.81
N PRO A 225 -2.41 -5.47 12.46
CA PRO A 225 -2.03 -4.65 13.61
C PRO A 225 -1.99 -3.14 13.27
N GLY A 226 -2.59 -2.34 14.13
CA GLY A 226 -2.78 -0.89 13.89
C GLY A 226 -4.11 -0.54 13.20
N TYR A 227 -4.93 -1.55 12.89
CA TYR A 227 -6.28 -1.40 12.35
C TYR A 227 -7.30 -2.14 13.20
N VAL A 228 -8.54 -1.65 13.17
CA VAL A 228 -9.70 -2.33 13.75
C VAL A 228 -10.84 -2.25 12.75
N GLY A 229 -11.39 -3.40 12.35
CA GLY A 229 -12.56 -3.47 11.49
C GLY A 229 -13.85 -3.49 12.30
N TYR A 230 -14.82 -2.65 11.94
CA TYR A 230 -16.18 -2.65 12.48
C TYR A 230 -17.15 -2.87 11.33
N ILE A 231 -18.17 -3.69 11.52
CA ILE A 231 -19.24 -3.87 10.52
C ILE A 231 -20.51 -3.32 11.12
N VAL A 232 -21.03 -2.24 10.55
CA VAL A 232 -22.13 -1.46 11.12
C VAL A 232 -23.36 -1.44 10.21
N ASN A 233 -24.54 -1.34 10.80
CA ASN A 233 -25.78 -1.07 10.07
C ASN A 233 -25.96 0.44 9.79
N GLU A 234 -27.05 0.80 9.12
CA GLU A 234 -27.38 2.20 8.78
C GLU A 234 -27.52 3.12 10.01
N SER A 235 -27.83 2.56 11.18
CA SER A 235 -27.94 3.28 12.45
C SER A 235 -26.61 3.34 13.23
N MET A 236 -25.47 3.00 12.59
CA MET A 236 -24.14 2.96 13.20
C MET A 236 -24.02 2.02 14.40
N GLN A 237 -24.78 0.92 14.40
CA GLN A 237 -24.68 -0.14 15.41
C GLN A 237 -23.91 -1.34 14.84
N LEU A 238 -23.12 -2.02 15.67
CA LEU A 238 -22.41 -3.23 15.27
C LEU A 238 -23.39 -4.32 14.84
N THR A 239 -23.10 -4.95 13.71
CA THR A 239 -23.84 -6.11 13.22
C THR A 239 -23.37 -7.39 13.91
N PRO A 240 -24.27 -8.36 14.18
CA PRO A 240 -23.88 -9.67 14.66
C PRO A 240 -23.19 -10.50 13.56
N PRO A 241 -22.48 -11.58 13.91
CA PRO A 241 -21.90 -12.50 12.92
C PRO A 241 -22.95 -12.99 11.90
N GLY A 242 -22.55 -13.08 10.64
CA GLY A 242 -23.37 -13.50 9.50
C GLY A 242 -24.23 -12.40 8.88
N VAL A 243 -24.43 -11.26 9.55
CA VAL A 243 -25.27 -10.17 9.05
C VAL A 243 -24.43 -9.14 8.28
N PRO A 244 -24.77 -8.82 7.02
CA PRO A 244 -24.09 -7.78 6.26
C PRO A 244 -24.27 -6.37 6.84
N GLY A 245 -23.23 -5.55 6.70
CA GLY A 245 -23.22 -4.13 7.04
C GLY A 245 -22.04 -3.40 6.39
N GLU A 246 -21.96 -2.09 6.58
CA GLU A 246 -20.83 -1.29 6.08
C GLU A 246 -19.56 -1.57 6.90
N LEU A 247 -18.44 -1.80 6.21
CA LEU A 247 -17.13 -1.88 6.83
C LEU A 247 -16.64 -0.47 7.19
N CYS A 248 -16.25 -0.29 8.46
CA CYS A 248 -15.55 0.88 8.95
C CYS A 248 -14.19 0.47 9.51
N ILE A 249 -13.16 1.25 9.21
CA ILE A 249 -11.79 0.99 9.67
C ILE A 249 -11.40 2.04 10.71
N GLY A 250 -11.16 1.61 11.95
CA GLY A 250 -10.54 2.41 13.00
C GLY A 250 -9.07 2.06 13.21
N GLY A 251 -8.47 2.69 14.23
CA GLY A 251 -7.09 2.44 14.65
C GLY A 251 -6.13 3.58 14.30
N PRO A 252 -4.88 3.51 14.81
CA PRO A 252 -3.87 4.55 14.61
C PRO A 252 -3.44 4.74 13.14
N SER A 253 -3.70 3.75 12.29
CA SER A 253 -3.29 3.75 10.88
C SER A 253 -4.32 4.33 9.91
N VAL A 254 -5.47 4.81 10.43
CA VAL A 254 -6.41 5.63 9.66
C VAL A 254 -5.77 6.97 9.32
N THR A 255 -5.86 7.36 8.04
CA THR A 255 -5.20 8.55 7.51
C THR A 255 -5.80 9.86 8.03
N ARG A 256 -5.17 11.00 7.74
CA ARG A 256 -5.63 12.29 8.27
C ARG A 256 -6.98 12.70 7.67
N GLY A 257 -7.18 12.43 6.39
CA GLY A 257 -8.33 12.88 5.60
C GLY A 257 -7.94 13.29 4.19
N TYR A 258 -8.80 14.09 3.56
CA TYR A 258 -8.63 14.56 2.19
C TYR A 258 -8.09 16.00 2.13
N VAL A 259 -7.07 16.23 1.32
CA VAL A 259 -6.47 17.57 1.13
C VAL A 259 -7.47 18.53 0.51
N GLY A 260 -7.66 19.69 1.14
CA GLY A 260 -8.55 20.75 0.62
C GLY A 260 -10.03 20.35 0.56
N ARG A 261 -10.44 19.29 1.28
CA ARG A 261 -11.81 18.74 1.28
C ARG A 261 -12.29 18.47 2.73
N PRO A 262 -12.43 19.49 3.58
CA PRO A 262 -12.79 19.31 4.99
C PRO A 262 -14.17 18.69 5.19
N GLU A 263 -15.17 19.06 4.39
CA GLU A 263 -16.53 18.51 4.55
C GLU A 263 -16.60 17.02 4.20
N LEU A 264 -15.97 16.61 3.08
CA LEU A 264 -15.86 15.19 2.74
C LEU A 264 -15.02 14.42 3.78
N THR A 265 -14.01 15.07 4.37
CA THR A 265 -13.22 14.47 5.46
C THR A 265 -14.10 14.21 6.67
N LYS A 266 -14.94 15.17 7.10
CA LYS A 266 -15.86 14.98 8.23
C LYS A 266 -16.90 13.89 7.95
N GLU A 267 -17.39 13.80 6.70
CA GLU A 267 -18.36 12.79 6.29
C GLU A 267 -17.78 11.37 6.37
N LYS A 268 -16.55 11.17 5.88
CA LYS A 268 -15.93 9.83 5.78
C LYS A 268 -15.11 9.44 7.01
N PHE A 269 -14.50 10.40 7.70
CA PHE A 269 -13.66 10.16 8.88
C PHE A 269 -14.40 10.61 10.15
N ILE A 270 -15.28 9.75 10.63
CA ILE A 270 -16.21 10.05 11.73
C ILE A 270 -15.62 9.65 13.09
N HIS A 271 -16.27 10.11 14.16
CA HIS A 271 -15.96 9.64 15.50
C HIS A 271 -16.20 8.13 15.63
N CYS A 272 -15.29 7.41 16.28
CA CYS A 272 -15.47 5.99 16.56
C CYS A 272 -16.08 5.80 17.96
N PRO A 273 -17.34 5.33 18.07
CA PRO A 273 -17.99 5.15 19.38
C PRO A 273 -17.61 3.83 20.07
N PHE A 274 -16.84 2.96 19.41
CA PHE A 274 -16.62 1.58 19.85
C PHE A 274 -15.30 1.36 20.60
N HIS A 275 -14.36 2.31 20.55
CA HIS A 275 -13.04 2.15 21.14
C HIS A 275 -12.66 3.34 22.01
N PRO A 276 -12.23 3.12 23.27
CA PRO A 276 -11.96 4.21 24.22
C PRO A 276 -10.80 5.11 23.78
N THR A 277 -9.83 4.55 23.06
CA THR A 277 -8.60 5.26 22.65
C THR A 277 -8.66 5.83 21.24
N TYR A 278 -9.43 5.22 20.34
CA TYR A 278 -9.39 5.58 18.93
C TYR A 278 -10.53 6.53 18.64
N GLN A 279 -10.20 7.80 18.44
CA GLN A 279 -11.20 8.84 18.34
C GLN A 279 -11.86 8.93 16.96
N ARG A 280 -11.31 8.24 15.94
CA ARG A 280 -11.79 8.30 14.55
C ARG A 280 -11.82 6.92 13.89
N MET A 281 -12.75 6.75 12.96
CA MET A 281 -12.81 5.65 12.01
C MET A 281 -13.20 6.16 10.62
N TYR A 282 -12.73 5.46 9.59
CA TYR A 282 -13.05 5.71 8.19
C TYR A 282 -14.18 4.80 7.73
N ARG A 283 -15.22 5.37 7.13
CA ARG A 283 -16.34 4.68 6.49
C ARG A 283 -15.94 4.30 5.06
N THR A 284 -15.78 3.01 4.78
CA THR A 284 -15.29 2.56 3.46
C THR A 284 -16.37 2.62 2.40
N GLY A 285 -17.64 2.49 2.79
CA GLY A 285 -18.76 2.29 1.87
C GLY A 285 -18.88 0.86 1.35
N ASP A 286 -17.97 -0.05 1.72
CA ASP A 286 -18.00 -1.44 1.29
C ASP A 286 -18.91 -2.29 2.18
N LEU A 287 -19.69 -3.17 1.56
CA LEU A 287 -20.56 -4.11 2.27
C LEU A 287 -19.76 -5.36 2.66
N CYS A 288 -19.76 -5.70 3.95
CA CYS A 288 -19.04 -6.84 4.51
C CYS A 288 -19.89 -7.57 5.55
N ARG A 289 -19.49 -8.78 5.93
CA ARG A 289 -20.01 -9.49 7.11
C ARG A 289 -18.90 -10.26 7.83
N TRP A 290 -19.07 -10.49 9.12
CA TRP A 290 -18.26 -11.45 9.86
C TRP A 290 -18.79 -12.86 9.57
N ASN A 291 -17.91 -13.81 9.32
CA ASN A 291 -18.26 -15.24 9.23
C ASN A 291 -17.76 -15.97 10.48
#